data_AF-A0A7R7V2P8-F1
#
_entry.id   AF-A0A7R7V2P8-F1
#
_cell.length_a   1.000
_cell.length_b   1.000
_cell.length_c   1.000
_cell.angle_alpha   90.00
_cell.angle_beta   90.00
_cell.angle_gamma   90.00
#
_symmetry.space_group_name_H-M   'P 1'
#
loop_
_entity.id
_entity.type
_entity.pdbx_description
1 polymer ?
#
loop_
_entity_poly.entity_id
_entity_poly.type
_entity_poly.pdbx_seq_one_letter_code
_entity_poly.pdbx_strand_id
1 'polypeptide(L)'
;MARKDPQFNVRMPQELKEMIEASAKDNQRSINAEIVHHLRNAMEAAGYINDELIGARKSIGAQHIDSPTVGQNNTTAQSAKRVYTRKQKTSLKTDIPDEVLKELVDRLQEAWAKYNDTKDE
;
A
#
# COMPACT_ATOMS: atom_id res chain seq x y z
N MET A 1 10.21 -30.26 -1.66
CA MET A 1 9.50 -28.98 -1.89
C MET A 1 10.46 -27.82 -1.60
N ALA A 2 10.98 -27.15 -2.62
CA ALA A 2 11.87 -26.00 -2.44
C ALA A 2 11.05 -24.77 -2.01
N ARG A 3 11.37 -24.18 -0.85
CA ARG A 3 10.80 -22.88 -0.44
C ARG A 3 11.23 -21.84 -1.47
N LYS A 4 10.25 -21.16 -2.06
CA LYS A 4 10.40 -20.32 -3.26
C LYS A 4 10.67 -18.85 -2.94
N ASP A 5 10.84 -18.53 -1.67
CA ASP A 5 10.97 -17.16 -1.18
C ASP A 5 12.43 -16.70 -1.19
N PRO A 6 12.74 -15.53 -1.78
CA PRO A 6 14.08 -14.96 -1.74
C PRO A 6 14.46 -14.61 -0.30
N GLN A 7 15.59 -15.13 0.17
CA GLN A 7 16.14 -14.82 1.50
C GLN A 7 17.19 -13.72 1.39
N PHE A 8 17.09 -12.70 2.23
CA PHE A 8 18.05 -11.59 2.28
C PHE A 8 18.69 -11.51 3.66
N ASN A 9 20.02 -11.51 3.70
CA ASN A 9 20.79 -11.39 4.93
C ASN A 9 21.18 -9.91 5.14
N VAL A 10 20.51 -9.25 6.08
CA VAL A 10 20.76 -7.84 6.44
C VAL A 10 21.96 -7.75 7.39
N ARG A 11 22.94 -6.90 7.06
CA ARG A 11 24.00 -6.50 8.00
C ARG A 11 23.63 -5.15 8.61
N MET A 12 23.58 -5.08 9.95
CA MET A 12 23.09 -3.91 10.65
C MET A 12 23.79 -3.73 12.00
N PRO A 13 23.90 -2.49 12.52
CA PRO A 13 24.44 -2.22 13.85
C PRO A 13 23.64 -2.93 14.96
N GLN A 14 24.31 -3.25 16.06
CA GLN A 14 23.71 -3.96 17.19
C GLN A 14 22.56 -3.16 17.82
N GLU A 15 22.74 -1.86 18.02
CA GLU A 15 21.71 -0.96 18.56
C GLU A 15 20.42 -1.00 17.73
N LEU A 16 20.54 -0.95 16.40
CA LEU A 16 19.38 -1.00 15.51
C LEU A 16 18.65 -2.36 15.61
N LYS A 17 19.39 -3.45 15.80
CA LYS A 17 18.79 -4.78 15.98
C LYS A 17 17.96 -4.84 17.25
N GLU A 18 18.48 -4.31 18.35
CA GLU A 18 17.78 -4.26 19.65
C GLU A 18 16.51 -3.41 19.58
N MET A 19 16.56 -2.26 18.90
CA MET A 19 15.39 -1.42 18.68
C MET A 19 14.27 -2.14 17.90
N ILE A 20 14.63 -2.88 16.85
CA ILE A 20 13.66 -3.65 16.06
C ILE A 20 13.09 -4.81 16.89
N GLU A 21 13.90 -5.46 17.72
CA GLU A 21 13.44 -6.54 18.60
C GLU A 21 12.44 -6.04 19.65
N ALA A 22 12.70 -4.86 20.23
CA ALA A 22 11.76 -4.19 21.13
C ALA A 22 10.44 -3.83 20.41
N SER A 23 10.51 -3.17 19.26
CA SER A 23 9.33 -2.82 18.45
C SER A 23 8.50 -4.06 18.05
N ALA A 24 9.18 -5.13 17.64
CA ALA A 24 8.54 -6.39 17.27
C ALA A 24 7.79 -7.02 18.45
N LYS A 25 8.39 -6.98 19.65
CA LYS A 25 7.77 -7.49 20.88
C LYS A 25 6.53 -6.69 21.27
N ASP A 26 6.60 -5.37 21.18
CA ASP A 26 5.47 -4.47 21.49
C ASP A 26 4.31 -4.65 20.49
N ASN A 27 4.64 -4.83 19.22
CA ASN A 27 3.67 -5.04 18.14
C ASN A 27 3.20 -6.51 17.99
N GLN A 28 3.64 -7.42 18.87
CA GLN A 28 3.35 -8.85 18.83
C GLN A 28 3.64 -9.50 17.46
N ARG A 29 4.72 -9.06 16.81
CA ARG A 29 5.18 -9.54 15.50
C ARG A 29 6.53 -10.24 15.63
N SER A 30 6.86 -11.09 14.66
CA SER A 30 8.23 -11.60 14.56
C SER A 30 9.16 -10.50 14.08
N ILE A 31 10.44 -10.57 14.46
CA ILE A 31 11.47 -9.61 14.02
C ILE A 31 11.47 -9.48 12.49
N ASN A 32 11.35 -10.60 11.76
CA ASN A 32 11.29 -10.60 10.30
C ASN A 32 10.02 -9.89 9.77
N ALA A 33 8.86 -10.13 10.38
CA ALA A 33 7.63 -9.48 9.97
C ALA A 33 7.69 -7.96 10.18
N GLU A 34 8.32 -7.54 11.28
CA GLU A 34 8.51 -6.12 11.59
C GLU A 34 9.47 -5.44 10.62
N ILE A 35 10.60 -6.08 10.29
CA ILE A 35 11.53 -5.59 9.26
C ILE A 35 10.80 -5.40 7.93
N VAL A 36 10.04 -6.40 7.49
CA VAL A 36 9.29 -6.34 6.23
C VAL A 36 8.24 -5.23 6.26
N HIS A 37 7.57 -5.04 7.40
CA HIS A 37 6.59 -3.96 7.56
C HIS A 37 7.24 -2.57 7.41
N HIS A 38 8.35 -2.31 8.10
CA HIS A 38 9.05 -1.03 7.98
C HIS A 38 9.60 -0.79 6.57
N LEU A 39 10.19 -1.81 5.95
CA LEU A 39 10.68 -1.70 4.57
C LEU A 39 9.53 -1.38 3.60
N ARG A 40 8.39 -2.05 3.75
CA ARG A 40 7.20 -1.78 2.92
C ARG A 40 6.73 -0.34 3.11
N ASN A 41 6.59 0.12 4.35
CA ASN A 41 6.15 1.49 4.65
C ASN A 41 7.13 2.52 4.10
N ALA A 42 8.44 2.26 4.18
CA ALA A 42 9.48 3.13 3.61
C ALA A 42 9.40 3.18 2.07
N MET A 43 9.15 2.05 1.41
CA MET A 43 8.99 1.99 -0.04
C MET A 43 7.69 2.66 -0.52
N GLU A 44 6.61 2.57 0.26
CA GLU A 44 5.36 3.31 0.03
C GLU A 44 5.56 4.82 0.19
N ALA A 45 6.22 5.25 1.26
CA ALA A 45 6.53 6.66 1.48
C ALA A 45 7.45 7.25 0.39
N ALA A 46 8.37 6.44 -0.13
CA ALA A 46 9.22 6.81 -1.25
C ALA A 46 8.51 6.74 -2.62
N GLY A 47 7.24 6.31 -2.68
CA GLY A 47 6.45 6.24 -3.91
C GLY A 47 6.80 5.08 -4.85
N TYR A 48 7.60 4.10 -4.42
CA TYR A 48 7.92 2.91 -5.21
C TYR A 48 6.77 1.89 -5.21
N ILE A 49 5.92 1.92 -4.19
CA ILE A 49 4.78 1.02 -4.04
C ILE A 49 3.50 1.84 -4.20
N ASN A 50 2.78 1.62 -5.30
CA ASN A 50 1.38 2.00 -5.44
C ASN A 50 0.52 0.76 -5.19
N ASP A 51 -0.52 0.88 -4.36
CA ASP A 51 -1.39 -0.24 -3.93
C ASP A 51 -1.98 -1.03 -5.13
N GLU A 52 -2.16 -0.36 -6.28
CA GLU A 52 -2.60 -0.98 -7.54
C GLU A 52 -1.66 -2.07 -8.08
N LEU A 53 -0.36 -2.04 -7.76
CA LEU A 53 0.64 -3.01 -8.25
C LEU A 53 0.77 -4.26 -7.36
N ILE A 54 0.41 -4.18 -6.07
CA ILE A 54 0.57 -5.28 -5.10
C ILE A 54 -0.70 -6.17 -5.03
N GLY A 55 -1.88 -5.60 -5.28
CA GLY A 55 -3.15 -6.35 -5.34
C GLY A 55 -3.20 -7.42 -6.45
N ALA A 56 -2.32 -7.34 -7.45
CA ALA A 56 -2.31 -8.27 -8.58
C ALA A 56 -1.54 -9.59 -8.35
N ARG A 57 -0.86 -9.78 -7.21
CA ARG A 57 0.07 -10.92 -7.01
C ARG A 57 -0.11 -11.78 -5.75
N LYS A 58 -1.33 -11.91 -5.21
CA LYS A 58 -1.58 -12.96 -4.19
C LYS A 58 -2.91 -13.69 -4.32
N SER A 59 -2.97 -14.59 -5.30
CA SER A 59 -3.75 -15.84 -5.18
C SER A 59 -2.96 -16.99 -5.82
N ILE A 60 -1.85 -17.37 -5.21
CA ILE A 60 -1.22 -18.67 -5.48
C ILE A 60 -1.15 -19.43 -4.16
N GLY A 61 -2.08 -20.39 -4.02
CA GLY A 61 -1.89 -21.64 -3.28
C GLY A 61 -1.82 -21.58 -1.76
N ALA A 62 -2.96 -21.39 -1.09
CA ALA A 62 -3.18 -22.04 0.21
C ALA A 62 -4.14 -23.23 -0.04
N GLN A 63 -3.57 -24.32 -0.56
CA GLN A 63 -4.23 -25.62 -0.70
C GLN A 63 -4.00 -26.42 0.59
N HIS A 64 -5.11 -26.75 1.26
CA HIS A 64 -5.38 -27.96 2.03
C HIS A 64 -4.21 -28.71 2.71
N ILE A 65 -4.27 -28.76 4.05
CA ILE A 65 -3.88 -29.96 4.81
C ILE A 65 -5.07 -30.37 5.68
N ASP A 66 -5.52 -31.60 5.47
CA ASP A 66 -6.78 -32.15 5.95
C ASP A 66 -6.75 -32.54 7.44
N SER A 67 -7.87 -32.33 8.13
CA SER A 67 -8.27 -33.13 9.30
C SER A 67 -9.78 -33.36 9.22
N PRO A 68 -10.27 -34.57 9.56
CA PRO A 68 -11.49 -35.12 8.97
C PRO A 68 -12.71 -34.57 9.70
N THR A 69 -13.58 -33.88 8.97
CA THR A 69 -14.94 -33.63 9.44
C THR A 69 -15.89 -34.39 8.53
N VAL A 70 -16.42 -35.48 9.09
CA VAL A 70 -17.59 -36.20 8.59
C VAL A 70 -18.76 -35.23 8.49
N GLY A 71 -19.42 -35.20 7.34
CA GLY A 71 -20.66 -34.44 7.18
C GLY A 71 -20.83 -33.91 5.77
N GLN A 72 -21.30 -34.77 4.87
CA GLN A 72 -21.97 -34.36 3.65
C GLN A 72 -23.07 -33.35 4.01
N ASN A 73 -23.19 -32.26 3.24
CA ASN A 73 -24.44 -31.87 2.58
C ASN A 73 -24.19 -30.69 1.63
N ASN A 74 -24.59 -30.93 0.38
CA ASN A 74 -24.52 -29.99 -0.74
C ASN A 74 -25.32 -28.72 -0.46
N THR A 75 -24.73 -27.56 -0.71
CA THR A 75 -25.47 -26.37 -1.12
C THR A 75 -24.67 -25.66 -2.19
N THR A 76 -25.22 -25.66 -3.40
CA THR A 76 -24.77 -24.90 -4.55
C THR A 76 -24.72 -23.41 -4.20
N ALA A 77 -23.57 -22.94 -3.72
CA ALA A 77 -23.31 -21.52 -3.55
C ALA A 77 -22.79 -20.99 -4.90
N GLN A 78 -23.75 -20.51 -5.70
CA GLN A 78 -23.52 -19.74 -6.91
C GLN A 78 -22.44 -18.68 -6.63
N SER A 79 -21.30 -18.77 -7.31
CA SER A 79 -20.22 -17.80 -7.23
C SER A 79 -20.75 -16.41 -7.61
N ALA A 80 -21.06 -15.59 -6.60
CA ALA A 80 -21.40 -14.20 -6.79
C ALA A 80 -20.14 -13.48 -7.28
N LYS A 81 -20.13 -13.10 -8.56
CA LYS A 81 -19.14 -12.18 -9.14
C LYS A 81 -19.08 -10.95 -8.24
N ARG A 82 -17.92 -10.69 -7.62
CA ARG A 82 -17.70 -9.47 -6.84
C ARG A 82 -17.70 -8.29 -7.82
N VAL A 83 -18.84 -7.64 -7.94
CA VAL A 83 -18.99 -6.38 -8.68
C VAL A 83 -18.33 -5.30 -7.83
N TYR A 84 -17.17 -4.81 -8.25
CA TYR A 84 -16.55 -3.65 -7.62
C TYR A 84 -17.40 -2.42 -7.97
N THR A 85 -18.15 -1.92 -7.00
CA THR A 85 -18.80 -0.62 -7.13
C THR A 85 -17.74 0.47 -6.95
N ARG A 86 -17.55 1.28 -7.98
CA ARG A 86 -16.72 2.49 -7.91
C ARG A 86 -17.27 3.37 -6.79
N LYS A 87 -16.55 3.51 -5.68
CA LYS A 87 -16.94 4.47 -4.65
C LYS A 87 -16.88 5.86 -5.26
N GLN A 88 -17.98 6.59 -5.15
CA GLN A 88 -18.12 7.97 -5.63
C GLN A 88 -16.98 8.82 -5.06
N LYS A 89 -16.41 9.72 -5.87
CA LYS A 89 -15.35 10.66 -5.44
C LYS A 89 -15.85 11.38 -4.19
N THR A 90 -15.27 11.08 -3.04
CA THR A 90 -15.42 11.92 -1.87
C THR A 90 -14.77 13.26 -2.25
N SER A 91 -15.57 14.31 -2.39
CA SER A 91 -15.03 15.66 -2.45
C SER A 91 -14.30 15.87 -1.13
N LEU A 92 -12.97 15.95 -1.21
CA LEU A 92 -12.14 16.36 -0.08
C LEU A 92 -12.69 17.74 0.32
N LYS A 93 -13.36 17.83 1.47
CA LYS A 93 -13.78 19.11 2.03
C LYS A 93 -12.51 19.80 2.51
N THR A 94 -11.80 20.41 1.58
CA THR A 94 -10.77 21.38 1.91
C THR A 94 -11.51 22.58 2.48
N ASP A 95 -11.22 22.93 3.72
CA ASP A 95 -11.72 24.14 4.38
C ASP A 95 -11.03 25.40 3.82
N ILE A 96 -10.75 25.38 2.51
CA ILE A 96 -10.08 26.44 1.78
C ILE A 96 -11.20 27.31 1.22
N PRO A 97 -11.35 28.57 1.68
CA PRO A 97 -12.38 29.45 1.17
C PRO A 97 -12.19 29.68 -0.34
N ASP A 98 -13.30 29.77 -1.06
CA ASP A 98 -13.32 29.89 -2.54
C ASP A 98 -12.46 31.07 -3.05
N GLU A 99 -12.33 32.12 -2.24
CA GLU A 99 -11.47 33.29 -2.53
C GLU A 99 -9.99 32.92 -2.60
N VAL A 100 -9.51 32.08 -1.68
CA VAL A 100 -8.10 31.63 -1.64
C VAL A 100 -7.81 30.66 -2.78
N LEU A 101 -8.78 29.80 -3.12
CA LEU A 101 -8.64 28.91 -4.27
C LEU A 101 -8.57 29.71 -5.58
N LYS A 102 -9.37 30.76 -5.71
CA LYS A 102 -9.35 31.64 -6.87
C LYS A 102 -8.02 32.40 -6.99
N GLU A 103 -7.54 33.00 -5.90
CA GLU A 103 -6.25 33.69 -5.88
C GLU A 103 -5.08 32.77 -6.26
N LEU A 104 -5.11 31.52 -5.78
CA LEU A 104 -4.08 30.52 -6.13
C LEU A 104 -4.10 30.19 -7.63
N VAL A 105 -5.27 30.01 -8.22
CA VAL A 105 -5.42 29.73 -9.65
C VAL A 105 -4.93 30.91 -10.49
N ASP A 106 -5.29 32.13 -10.11
CA ASP A 106 -4.86 33.35 -10.82
C ASP A 106 -3.33 33.51 -10.79
N ARG A 107 -2.70 33.27 -9.62
CA ARG A 107 -1.23 33.28 -9.49
C ARG A 107 -0.53 32.22 -10.32
N LEU A 108 -1.10 31.01 -10.40
CA LEU A 108 -0.57 29.93 -11.23
C LEU A 108 -0.64 30.29 -12.71
N GLN A 109 -1.73 30.90 -13.17
CA GLN A 109 -1.88 31.34 -14.56
C GLN A 109 -0.91 32.45 -14.92
N GLU A 110 -0.70 33.45 -14.05
CA GLU A 110 0.27 34.52 -14.28
C GLU A 110 1.71 33.98 -14.36
N ALA A 111 2.08 33.07 -13.45
CA ALA A 111 3.40 32.43 -13.48
C ALA A 111 3.61 31.62 -14.76
N TRP A 112 2.56 30.95 -15.24
CA TRP A 112 2.62 30.17 -16.48
C TRP A 112 2.71 31.07 -17.73
N ALA A 113 2.02 32.20 -17.74
CA ALA A 113 2.11 33.19 -18.80
C ALA A 113 3.51 33.80 -18.89
N LYS A 114 4.11 34.20 -17.75
CA LYS A 114 5.49 34.70 -17.70
C LYS A 114 6.50 33.67 -18.19
N TYR A 115 6.33 32.40 -17.82
CA TYR A 115 7.20 31.33 -18.29
C TYR A 115 7.14 31.15 -19.81
N ASN A 116 5.95 31.20 -20.40
CA ASN A 116 5.81 31.08 -21.85
C ASN A 116 6.36 32.31 -22.59
N ASP A 117 6.14 33.51 -22.06
CA ASP A 117 6.68 34.76 -22.64
C ASP A 117 8.21 34.75 -22.67
N THR A 118 8.86 34.25 -21.60
CA THR A 118 10.32 34.05 -21.55
C THR A 118 10.85 32.93 -22.47
N LYS A 119 9.97 32.17 -23.13
CA LYS A 119 10.36 31.15 -24.10
C LYS A 119 10.23 31.60 -25.55
N ASP A 120 9.51 32.69 -25.80
CA ASP A 120 9.32 33.27 -27.13
C ASP A 120 10.30 34.42 -27.43
N GLU A 121 11.19 34.78 -26.49
CA GLU A 121 12.32 35.73 -26.64
C GLU A 121 13.68 35.01 -26.80
#